data_AF-A0A1F8SR89-F1
#
_entry.id   AF-A0A1F8SR89-F1
#
_cell.length_a   1.000
_cell.length_b   1.000
_cell.length_c   1.000
_cell.angle_alpha   90.00
_cell.angle_beta   90.00
_cell.angle_gamma   90.00
#
_symmetry.space_group_name_H-M   'P 1'
#
loop_
_entity.id
_entity.type
_entity.pdbx_description
1 polymer ?
#
loop_
_entity_poly.entity_id
_entity_poly.type
_entity_poly.pdbx_seq_one_letter_code
_entity_poly.pdbx_strand_id
1 'polypeptide(L)'
;MKKILPTSNAIIAVISGSLVLLGYFFPGVFGNIQSILIGWAIILAAFALFLGIFNLAIVHWKKAKTTGPSSIYSLVLLISLFLTIIIVSLSGPTGSFSLWIFNTFQVPVEISLLAVLAVVLVFSGARLLTRRPKWQTVLFLVIVLVVLLGSAPLFLLGEVAPLIALRGWLAQVPAVAGARGLLLGVALGTVATGLRILIGVDRPYGG
;
A
#
# COMPACT_ATOMS: atom_id res chain seq x y z
N MET A 1 -12.52 -36.23 -12.07
CA MET A 1 -12.78 -34.88 -12.62
C MET A 1 -12.25 -33.73 -11.75
N LYS A 2 -12.28 -33.81 -10.40
CA LYS A 2 -11.77 -32.74 -9.50
C LYS A 2 -10.26 -32.40 -9.62
N LYS A 3 -9.41 -33.30 -10.10
CA LYS A 3 -7.94 -33.07 -10.21
C LYS A 3 -7.45 -32.52 -11.56
N ILE A 4 -8.27 -32.54 -12.61
CA ILE A 4 -7.84 -32.19 -13.99
C ILE A 4 -7.94 -30.68 -14.24
N LEU A 5 -8.98 -30.04 -13.70
CA LEU A 5 -9.19 -28.58 -13.75
C LEU A 5 -8.09 -27.74 -13.07
N PRO A 6 -7.57 -28.09 -11.88
CA PRO A 6 -6.51 -27.30 -11.24
C PRO A 6 -5.18 -27.38 -12.01
N THR A 7 -4.87 -28.52 -12.63
CA THR A 7 -3.64 -28.68 -13.41
C THR A 7 -3.68 -27.92 -14.73
N SER A 8 -4.82 -27.90 -15.42
CA SER A 8 -4.95 -27.13 -16.67
C SER A 8 -4.79 -25.63 -16.43
N ASN A 9 -5.40 -25.10 -15.38
CA ASN A 9 -5.31 -23.67 -15.06
C ASN A 9 -3.89 -23.26 -14.67
N ALA A 10 -3.17 -24.10 -13.92
CA ALA A 10 -1.77 -23.87 -13.61
C ALA A 10 -0.89 -23.85 -14.87
N ILE A 11 -1.10 -24.79 -15.82
CA ILE A 11 -0.37 -24.81 -17.09
C ILE A 11 -0.61 -23.52 -17.89
N ILE A 12 -1.86 -23.06 -17.97
CA ILE A 12 -2.20 -21.80 -18.65
C ILE A 12 -1.49 -20.61 -17.97
N ALA A 13 -1.47 -20.55 -16.64
CA ALA A 13 -0.79 -19.48 -15.90
C ALA A 13 0.73 -19.49 -16.14
N VAL A 14 1.36 -20.67 -16.11
CA VAL A 14 2.80 -20.83 -16.38
C VAL A 14 3.14 -20.44 -17.81
N ILE A 15 2.39 -20.91 -18.81
CA ILE A 15 2.63 -20.60 -20.23
C ILE A 15 2.42 -19.11 -20.49
N SER A 16 1.30 -18.54 -20.04
CA SER A 16 1.00 -17.12 -20.28
C SER A 16 2.04 -16.21 -19.62
N GLY A 17 2.40 -16.46 -18.36
CA GLY A 17 3.45 -15.70 -17.69
C GLY A 17 4.83 -15.89 -18.32
N SER A 18 5.17 -17.11 -18.79
CA SER A 18 6.43 -17.35 -19.51
C SER A 18 6.48 -16.61 -20.84
N LEU A 19 5.38 -16.59 -21.60
CA LEU A 19 5.28 -15.84 -22.86
C LEU A 19 5.42 -14.33 -22.64
N VAL A 20 4.84 -13.80 -21.56
CA VAL A 20 5.02 -12.38 -21.19
C VAL A 20 6.48 -12.08 -20.86
N LEU A 21 7.16 -12.96 -20.10
CA LEU A 21 8.59 -12.81 -19.80
C LEU A 21 9.45 -12.88 -21.06
N LEU A 22 9.21 -13.86 -21.94
CA LEU A 22 9.92 -13.97 -23.21
C LEU A 22 9.70 -12.74 -24.11
N GLY A 23 8.54 -12.10 -24.03
CA GLY A 23 8.26 -10.80 -24.67
C GLY A 23 9.21 -9.69 -24.26
N TYR A 24 9.54 -9.59 -22.96
CA TYR A 24 10.51 -8.61 -22.47
C TYR A 24 11.94 -8.89 -22.94
N PHE A 25 12.35 -10.16 -23.05
CA PHE A 25 13.70 -10.53 -23.48
C PHE A 25 13.89 -10.54 -25.01
N PHE A 26 12.84 -10.89 -25.77
CA PHE A 26 12.89 -11.04 -27.23
C PHE A 26 11.73 -10.27 -27.89
N PRO A 27 11.74 -8.92 -27.84
CA PRO A 27 10.61 -8.10 -28.28
C PRO A 27 10.28 -8.28 -29.77
N GLY A 28 11.26 -8.57 -30.63
CA GLY A 28 11.04 -8.79 -32.06
C GLY A 28 10.24 -10.05 -32.41
N VAL A 29 10.17 -11.04 -31.51
CA VAL A 29 9.47 -12.30 -31.74
C VAL A 29 8.18 -12.38 -30.91
N PHE A 30 8.25 -12.04 -29.62
CA PHE A 30 7.15 -12.22 -28.69
C PHE A 30 6.48 -10.92 -28.23
N GLY A 31 6.97 -9.74 -28.64
CA GLY A 31 6.47 -8.44 -28.17
C GLY A 31 4.97 -8.22 -28.46
N ASN A 32 4.48 -8.67 -29.62
CA ASN A 32 3.05 -8.59 -29.96
C ASN A 32 2.18 -9.49 -29.08
N ILE A 33 2.65 -10.71 -28.77
CA ILE A 33 1.91 -11.64 -27.90
C ILE A 33 1.90 -11.10 -26.47
N GLN A 34 3.04 -10.59 -26.00
CA GLN A 34 3.16 -9.95 -24.70
C GLN A 34 2.20 -8.77 -24.53
N SER A 35 2.13 -7.86 -25.51
CA SER A 35 1.24 -6.70 -25.43
C SER A 35 -0.24 -7.10 -25.38
N ILE A 36 -0.64 -8.13 -26.14
CA ILE A 36 -1.99 -8.71 -26.09
C ILE A 36 -2.28 -9.31 -24.71
N LEU A 37 -1.37 -10.15 -24.18
CA LEU A 37 -1.54 -10.79 -22.88
C LEU A 37 -1.59 -9.78 -21.73
N ILE A 38 -0.74 -8.75 -21.76
CA ILE A 38 -0.78 -7.64 -20.80
C ILE A 38 -2.10 -6.86 -20.95
N GLY A 39 -2.54 -6.60 -22.18
CA GLY A 39 -3.83 -5.95 -22.42
C GLY A 39 -5.00 -6.72 -21.80
N TRP A 40 -5.06 -8.04 -22.00
CA TRP A 40 -6.05 -8.90 -21.34
C TRP A 40 -5.93 -8.86 -19.82
N ALA A 41 -4.71 -8.90 -19.28
CA ALA A 41 -4.48 -8.80 -17.84
C ALA A 41 -4.98 -7.47 -17.26
N ILE A 42 -4.77 -6.35 -17.97
CA ILE A 42 -5.27 -5.02 -17.57
C ILE A 42 -6.81 -5.00 -17.56
N ILE A 43 -7.44 -5.54 -18.60
CA ILE A 43 -8.92 -5.64 -18.67
C ILE A 43 -9.44 -6.48 -17.51
N LEU A 44 -8.85 -7.65 -17.27
CA LEU A 44 -9.24 -8.54 -16.16
C LEU A 44 -9.03 -7.86 -14.80
N ALA A 45 -7.93 -7.13 -14.61
CA ALA A 45 -7.66 -6.38 -13.39
C ALA A 45 -8.70 -5.26 -13.16
N ALA A 46 -9.09 -4.55 -14.22
CA ALA A 46 -10.16 -3.54 -14.13
C ALA A 46 -11.49 -4.17 -13.70
N PHE A 47 -11.90 -5.28 -14.32
CA PHE A 47 -13.11 -6.02 -13.91
C PHE A 47 -13.00 -6.59 -12.50
N ALA A 48 -11.83 -7.07 -12.08
CA ALA A 48 -11.60 -7.56 -10.73
C ALA A 48 -11.74 -6.43 -9.69
N LEU A 49 -11.29 -5.21 -10.01
CA LEU A 49 -11.51 -4.03 -9.18
C LEU A 49 -13.00 -3.74 -9.03
N PHE A 50 -13.76 -3.71 -10.13
CA PHE A 50 -15.21 -3.56 -10.07
C PHE A 50 -15.87 -4.65 -9.23
N LEU A 51 -15.49 -5.91 -9.42
CA LEU A 51 -15.99 -7.03 -8.63
C LEU A 51 -15.68 -6.84 -7.14
N GLY A 52 -14.50 -6.32 -6.80
CA GLY A 52 -14.12 -5.95 -5.43
C GLY A 52 -15.03 -4.88 -4.84
N ILE A 53 -15.32 -3.80 -5.57
CA ILE A 53 -16.26 -2.75 -5.16
C ILE A 53 -17.67 -3.32 -4.97
N PHE A 54 -18.17 -4.11 -5.92
CA PHE A 54 -19.48 -4.74 -5.82
C PHE A 54 -19.56 -5.71 -4.64
N ASN A 55 -18.52 -6.51 -4.41
CA ASN A 55 -18.47 -7.43 -3.29
C ASN A 55 -18.52 -6.66 -1.97
N LEU A 56 -17.73 -5.59 -1.83
CA LEU A 56 -17.77 -4.71 -0.67
C LEU A 56 -19.18 -4.13 -0.46
N ALA A 57 -19.80 -3.61 -1.52
CA ALA A 57 -21.15 -3.06 -1.46
C ALA A 57 -22.18 -4.12 -1.04
N ILE A 58 -22.13 -5.33 -1.58
CA ILE A 58 -23.07 -6.42 -1.23
C ILE A 58 -22.90 -6.84 0.23
N VAL A 59 -21.66 -7.00 0.70
CA VAL A 59 -21.37 -7.39 2.08
C VAL A 59 -21.90 -6.32 3.04
N HIS A 60 -21.64 -5.04 2.77
CA HIS A 60 -22.11 -3.96 3.62
C HIS A 60 -23.61 -3.68 3.47
N TRP A 61 -24.21 -3.95 2.31
CA TRP A 61 -25.66 -3.87 2.12
C TRP A 61 -26.40 -4.90 2.97
N LYS A 62 -25.92 -6.15 2.99
CA LYS A 62 -26.46 -7.19 3.88
C LYS A 62 -26.29 -6.79 5.35
N LYS A 63 -25.13 -6.25 5.72
CA LYS A 63 -24.82 -5.81 7.09
C LYS A 63 -25.65 -4.60 7.53
N ALA A 64 -25.94 -3.67 6.62
CA ALA A 64 -26.79 -2.50 6.87
C ALA A 64 -28.24 -2.90 7.22
N LYS A 65 -28.72 -4.05 6.72
CA LYS A 65 -30.05 -4.58 7.05
C LYS A 65 -30.13 -5.29 8.40
N THR A 66 -29.01 -5.49 9.10
CA THR A 66 -29.00 -6.11 10.43
C THR A 66 -29.19 -5.06 11.53
N THR A 67 -29.85 -5.42 12.63
CA THR A 67 -30.04 -4.54 13.78
C THR A 67 -28.77 -4.58 14.65
N GLY A 68 -28.05 -3.45 14.74
CA GLY A 68 -26.91 -3.30 15.65
C GLY A 68 -25.98 -2.14 15.27
N PRO A 69 -25.00 -1.79 16.13
CA PRO A 69 -24.07 -0.68 15.91
C PRO A 69 -23.30 -0.79 14.58
N SER A 70 -23.05 -2.04 14.15
CA SER A 70 -22.31 -2.32 12.92
C SER A 70 -23.07 -1.97 11.62
N SER A 71 -24.39 -1.76 11.70
CA SER A 71 -25.21 -1.34 10.56
C SER A 71 -24.95 0.12 10.20
N ILE A 72 -24.82 1.01 11.20
CA ILE A 72 -24.55 2.44 10.98
C ILE A 72 -23.24 2.63 10.19
N TYR A 73 -22.16 1.97 10.62
CA TYR A 73 -20.89 2.04 9.90
C TYR A 73 -20.97 1.50 8.46
N SER A 74 -21.81 0.48 8.24
CA SER A 74 -22.02 -0.07 6.89
C SER A 74 -22.84 0.88 6.02
N LEU A 75 -23.83 1.59 6.58
CA LEU A 75 -24.58 2.64 5.89
C LEU A 75 -23.68 3.81 5.51
N VAL A 76 -22.85 4.29 6.45
CA VAL A 76 -21.88 5.37 6.18
C VAL A 76 -20.95 4.97 5.04
N LEU A 77 -20.38 3.76 5.07
CA LEU A 77 -19.51 3.27 3.99
C LEU A 77 -20.24 3.29 2.63
N LEU A 78 -21.46 2.74 2.56
CA LEU A 78 -22.21 2.69 1.32
C LEU A 78 -22.52 4.09 0.78
N ILE A 79 -22.97 5.01 1.64
CA ILE A 79 -23.26 6.40 1.25
C ILE A 79 -21.98 7.07 0.73
N SER A 80 -20.87 6.95 1.46
CA SER A 80 -19.58 7.52 1.06
C SER A 80 -19.07 6.91 -0.25
N LEU A 81 -19.25 5.61 -0.47
CA LEU A 81 -18.88 4.93 -1.71
C LEU A 81 -19.64 5.51 -2.91
N PHE A 82 -20.97 5.60 -2.80
CA PHE A 82 -21.81 6.15 -3.87
C PHE A 82 -21.51 7.62 -4.15
N LEU A 83 -21.42 8.45 -3.09
CA LEU A 83 -21.09 9.87 -3.24
C LEU A 83 -19.74 10.08 -3.90
N THR A 84 -18.71 9.32 -3.50
CA THR A 84 -17.37 9.44 -4.08
C THR A 84 -17.38 9.09 -5.57
N ILE A 85 -18.05 7.99 -5.95
CA ILE A 85 -18.16 7.58 -7.36
C ILE A 85 -18.86 8.68 -8.18
N ILE A 86 -19.99 9.21 -7.68
CA ILE A 86 -20.76 10.25 -8.38
C ILE A 86 -19.93 11.53 -8.53
N ILE A 87 -19.34 12.02 -7.43
CA ILE A 87 -18.62 13.30 -7.41
C ILE A 87 -17.38 13.24 -8.29
N VAL A 88 -16.60 12.16 -8.21
CA VAL A 88 -15.37 11.99 -9.01
C VAL A 88 -15.69 11.77 -10.49
N SER A 89 -16.76 11.05 -10.81
CA SER A 89 -17.16 10.85 -12.21
C SER A 89 -17.63 12.14 -12.87
N LEU A 90 -18.31 13.02 -12.12
CA LEU A 90 -18.80 14.32 -12.63
C LEU A 90 -17.72 15.40 -12.67
N SER A 91 -16.89 15.50 -11.62
CA SER A 91 -15.89 16.56 -11.49
C SER A 91 -14.55 16.22 -12.16
N GLY A 92 -14.33 14.94 -12.47
CA GLY A 92 -13.05 14.40 -12.90
C GLY A 92 -12.06 14.24 -11.74
N PRO A 93 -10.95 13.48 -11.93
CA PRO A 93 -10.02 13.14 -10.85
C PRO A 93 -9.35 14.34 -10.16
N THR A 94 -9.18 15.45 -10.89
CA THR A 94 -8.55 16.68 -10.40
C THR A 94 -9.55 17.83 -10.23
N GLY A 95 -10.86 17.54 -10.27
CA GLY A 95 -11.90 18.55 -10.06
C GLY A 95 -11.93 19.07 -8.63
N SER A 96 -12.42 20.30 -8.45
CA SER A 96 -12.45 20.96 -7.13
C SER A 96 -13.17 20.14 -6.06
N PHE A 97 -14.31 19.52 -6.38
CA PHE A 97 -15.05 18.67 -5.42
C PHE A 97 -14.33 17.35 -5.12
N SER A 98 -13.63 16.77 -6.10
CA SER A 98 -12.83 15.55 -5.90
C SER A 98 -11.63 15.84 -4.99
N LEU A 99 -10.92 16.95 -5.24
CA LEU A 99 -9.84 17.41 -4.37
C LEU A 99 -10.35 17.81 -2.98
N TRP A 100 -11.56 18.36 -2.87
CA TRP A 100 -12.17 18.65 -1.58
C TRP A 100 -12.41 17.39 -0.77
N ILE A 101 -12.97 16.31 -1.36
CA ILE A 101 -13.11 15.01 -0.68
C ILE A 101 -11.74 14.49 -0.25
N PHE A 102 -10.75 14.54 -1.14
CA PHE A 102 -9.40 14.06 -0.85
C PHE A 102 -8.75 14.82 0.33
N ASN A 103 -8.73 16.15 0.28
CA ASN A 103 -8.10 16.97 1.31
C ASN A 103 -8.88 16.99 2.63
N THR A 104 -10.20 16.77 2.59
CA THR A 104 -11.06 16.83 3.78
C THR A 104 -11.15 15.48 4.50
N PHE A 105 -11.13 14.36 3.77
CA PHE A 105 -11.32 13.03 4.35
C PHE A 105 -10.08 12.15 4.23
N GLN A 106 -9.50 12.01 3.04
CA GLN A 106 -8.35 11.10 2.81
C GLN A 106 -7.11 11.59 3.56
N VAL A 107 -6.70 12.85 3.36
CA VAL A 107 -5.48 13.41 3.94
C VAL A 107 -5.53 13.41 5.49
N PRO A 108 -6.63 13.83 6.15
CA PRO A 108 -6.68 13.81 7.61
C PRO A 108 -6.69 12.39 8.20
N VAL A 109 -7.29 11.40 7.52
CA VAL A 109 -7.25 9.99 7.94
C VAL A 109 -5.80 9.47 7.87
N GLU A 110 -5.07 9.77 6.80
CA GLU A 110 -3.65 9.43 6.68
C GLU A 110 -2.82 10.07 7.80
N ILE A 111 -3.02 11.37 8.06
CA ILE A 111 -2.35 12.08 9.15
C ILE A 111 -2.68 11.47 10.52
N SER A 112 -3.94 11.05 10.74
CA SER A 112 -4.36 10.42 11.99
C SER A 112 -3.66 9.08 12.22
N LEU A 113 -3.52 8.26 11.18
CA LEU A 113 -2.78 7.00 11.25
C LEU A 113 -1.28 7.25 11.52
N LEU A 114 -0.69 8.26 10.88
CA LEU A 114 0.69 8.68 11.14
C LEU A 114 0.87 9.22 12.57
N ALA A 115 -0.12 9.95 13.09
CA ALA A 115 -0.10 10.47 14.45
C ALA A 115 -0.17 9.32 15.48
N VAL A 116 -1.03 8.33 15.28
CA VAL A 116 -1.06 7.11 16.13
C VAL A 116 0.30 6.42 16.10
N LEU A 117 0.89 6.25 14.92
CA LEU A 117 2.22 5.66 14.78
C LEU A 117 3.30 6.47 15.51
N ALA A 118 3.26 7.80 15.42
CA ALA A 118 4.18 8.69 16.16
C ALA A 118 4.02 8.53 17.68
N VAL A 119 2.79 8.53 18.20
CA VAL A 119 2.52 8.33 19.64
C VAL A 119 3.02 6.95 20.10
N VAL A 120 2.76 5.89 19.33
CA VAL A 120 3.24 4.54 19.63
C VAL A 120 4.77 4.48 19.63
N LEU A 121 5.44 5.16 18.70
CA LEU A 121 6.89 5.25 18.64
C LEU A 121 7.46 5.98 19.86
N VAL A 122 6.87 7.11 20.25
CA VAL A 122 7.30 7.87 21.44
C VAL A 122 7.12 7.02 22.70
N PHE A 123 5.96 6.38 22.88
CA PHE A 123 5.70 5.49 24.01
C PHE A 123 6.68 4.30 24.04
N SER A 124 6.93 3.68 22.89
CA SER A 124 7.88 2.58 22.76
C SER A 124 9.31 3.03 23.05
N GLY A 125 9.69 4.23 22.61
CA GLY A 125 10.98 4.86 22.92
C GLY A 125 11.15 5.13 24.42
N ALA A 126 10.14 5.70 25.07
CA ALA A 126 10.13 5.89 26.53
C ALA A 126 10.25 4.56 27.28
N ARG A 127 9.55 3.51 26.82
CA ARG A 127 9.67 2.15 27.39
C ARG A 127 11.04 1.52 27.13
N LEU A 128 11.72 1.88 26.05
CA LEU A 128 13.07 1.38 25.76
C LEU A 128 14.12 1.99 26.69
N LEU A 129 13.93 3.24 27.16
CA LEU A 129 14.81 3.90 28.13
C LEU A 129 14.84 3.22 29.50
N THR A 130 13.76 2.51 29.87
CA THR A 130 13.68 1.81 31.17
C THR A 130 14.31 0.42 31.16
N ARG A 131 14.76 -0.07 29.99
CA ARG A 131 15.43 -1.37 29.85
C ARG A 131 16.94 -1.21 29.78
N ARG A 132 17.68 -2.29 30.07
CA ARG A 132 19.15 -2.35 29.91
C ARG A 132 19.52 -1.92 28.48
N PRO A 133 20.37 -0.90 28.28
CA PRO A 133 20.67 -0.38 26.96
C PRO A 133 21.45 -1.43 26.16
N LYS A 134 20.83 -1.91 25.06
CA LYS A 134 21.55 -2.61 24.00
C LYS A 134 22.01 -1.60 22.95
N TRP A 135 23.00 -1.97 22.14
CA TRP A 135 23.52 -1.10 21.08
C TRP A 135 22.41 -0.51 20.18
N GLN A 136 21.42 -1.32 19.80
CA GLN A 136 20.29 -0.89 18.98
C GLN A 136 19.40 0.16 19.68
N THR A 137 19.21 -0.01 21.00
CA THR A 137 18.44 0.94 21.81
C THR A 137 19.13 2.29 21.89
N VAL A 138 20.46 2.28 22.08
CA VAL A 138 21.27 3.50 22.11
C VAL A 138 21.20 4.22 20.76
N LEU A 139 21.41 3.50 19.66
CA LEU A 139 21.30 4.07 18.30
C LEU A 139 19.92 4.70 18.05
N PHE A 140 18.85 3.97 18.36
CA PHE A 140 17.49 4.47 18.20
C PHE A 140 17.25 5.76 19.00
N LEU A 141 17.66 5.79 20.27
CA LEU A 141 17.48 6.95 21.13
C LEU A 141 18.27 8.16 20.64
N VAL A 142 19.52 7.98 20.21
CA VAL A 142 20.33 9.06 19.64
C VAL A 142 19.64 9.65 18.41
N ILE A 143 19.17 8.82 17.49
CA ILE A 143 18.49 9.27 16.27
C ILE A 143 17.21 10.05 16.63
N VAL A 144 16.39 9.51 17.52
CA VAL A 144 15.15 10.17 17.97
C VAL A 144 15.46 11.51 18.62
N LEU A 145 16.47 11.58 19.49
CA LEU A 145 16.83 12.80 20.19
C LEU A 145 17.34 13.88 19.22
N VAL A 146 18.19 13.52 18.25
CA VAL A 146 18.65 14.43 17.19
C VAL A 146 17.49 14.96 16.35
N VAL A 147 16.57 14.07 15.93
CA VAL A 147 15.42 14.47 15.11
C VAL A 147 14.46 15.36 15.89
N LEU A 148 14.17 15.03 17.17
CA LEU A 148 13.31 15.83 18.03
C LEU A 148 13.90 17.22 18.27
N LEU A 149 15.18 17.31 18.66
CA LEU A 149 15.85 18.60 18.86
C LEU A 149 15.92 19.42 17.56
N GLY A 150 16.12 18.79 16.41
CA GLY A 150 16.10 19.47 15.10
C GLY A 150 14.69 19.83 14.59
N SER A 151 13.64 19.40 15.27
CA SER A 151 12.24 19.70 14.93
C SER A 151 11.58 20.69 15.90
N ALA A 152 12.10 20.82 17.11
CA ALA A 152 11.62 21.77 18.10
C ALA A 152 12.07 23.19 17.74
N PRO A 153 11.16 24.19 17.74
CA PRO A 153 11.56 25.59 17.69
C PRO A 153 12.27 25.94 19.01
N LEU A 154 13.59 25.98 18.99
CA LEU A 154 14.42 26.30 20.16
C LEU A 154 14.42 27.82 20.37
N PHE A 155 13.33 28.34 20.93
CA PHE A 155 13.09 29.77 21.17
C PHE A 155 14.19 30.51 21.95
N LEU A 156 15.05 29.77 22.69
CA LEU A 156 16.13 30.32 23.52
C LEU A 156 17.54 30.28 22.89
N LEU A 157 17.75 29.49 21.83
CA LEU A 157 19.09 29.25 21.26
C LEU A 157 19.24 29.79 19.82
N GLY A 158 18.16 30.26 19.21
CA GLY A 158 18.15 30.60 17.78
C GLY A 158 18.18 29.37 16.88
N GLU A 159 18.08 29.57 15.57
CA GLU A 159 18.18 28.48 14.60
C GLU A 159 19.60 27.90 14.58
N VAL A 160 19.80 26.75 15.24
CA VAL A 160 21.02 25.97 15.11
C VAL A 160 21.08 25.27 13.75
N ALA A 161 21.57 25.99 12.74
CA ALA A 161 21.76 25.52 11.37
C ALA A 161 22.34 24.08 11.23
N PRO A 162 23.39 23.66 11.97
CA PRO A 162 23.94 22.31 11.82
C PRO A 162 22.95 21.21 12.26
N LEU A 163 22.09 21.48 13.23
CA LEU A 163 21.12 20.51 13.72
C LEU A 163 19.97 20.32 12.73
N ILE A 164 19.53 21.40 12.09
CA ILE A 164 18.53 21.37 11.01
C ILE A 164 19.09 20.61 9.80
N ALA A 165 20.34 20.88 9.42
CA ALA A 165 21.03 20.18 8.34
C ALA A 165 21.17 18.67 8.62
N LEU A 166 21.54 18.30 9.85
CA LEU A 166 21.66 16.89 10.26
C LEU A 166 20.30 16.18 10.25
N ARG A 167 19.23 16.82 10.77
CA ARG A 167 17.86 16.29 10.66
C ARG A 167 17.46 16.11 9.19
N GLY A 168 17.74 17.12 8.35
CA GLY A 168 17.44 17.07 6.92
C GLY A 168 18.15 15.90 6.23
N TRP A 169 19.44 15.71 6.52
CA TRP A 169 20.21 14.57 6.01
C TRP A 169 19.65 13.22 6.50
N LEU A 170 19.31 13.09 7.78
CA LEU A 170 18.68 11.87 8.33
C LEU A 170 17.34 11.55 7.65
N ALA A 171 16.52 12.58 7.40
CA ALA A 171 15.23 12.42 6.75
C ALA A 171 15.37 12.08 5.26
N GLN A 172 16.31 12.70 4.55
CA GLN A 172 16.42 12.55 3.09
C GLN A 172 17.31 11.39 2.65
N VAL A 173 18.23 10.93 3.49
CA VAL A 173 19.17 9.85 3.14
C VAL A 173 18.75 8.53 3.80
N PRO A 174 18.97 8.27 5.11
CA PRO A 174 18.55 7.01 5.75
C PRO A 174 17.04 6.72 5.67
N ALA A 175 16.18 7.69 5.97
CA ALA A 175 14.74 7.41 6.04
C ALA A 175 14.13 7.15 4.65
N VAL A 176 14.50 7.95 3.65
CA VAL A 176 14.11 7.69 2.25
C VAL A 176 14.74 6.38 1.74
N ALA A 177 15.98 6.05 2.10
CA ALA A 177 16.59 4.76 1.76
C ALA A 177 15.80 3.59 2.38
N GLY A 178 15.35 3.71 3.63
CA GLY A 178 14.48 2.74 4.28
C GLY A 178 13.12 2.60 3.58
N ALA A 179 12.46 3.71 3.25
CA ALA A 179 11.20 3.70 2.51
C ALA A 179 11.34 3.05 1.13
N ARG A 180 12.41 3.38 0.39
CA ARG A 180 12.74 2.72 -0.89
C ARG A 180 13.05 1.24 -0.70
N GLY A 181 13.78 0.88 0.35
CA GLY A 181 14.06 -0.52 0.71
C GLY A 181 12.78 -1.32 0.97
N LEU A 182 11.80 -0.73 1.66
CA LEU A 182 10.47 -1.34 1.84
C LEU A 182 9.73 -1.51 0.51
N LEU A 183 9.72 -0.49 -0.35
CA LEU A 183 9.10 -0.57 -1.67
C LEU A 183 9.76 -1.66 -2.55
N LEU A 184 11.09 -1.75 -2.52
CA LEU A 184 11.84 -2.80 -3.19
C LEU A 184 11.52 -4.17 -2.58
N GLY A 185 11.41 -4.28 -1.26
CA GLY A 185 11.02 -5.51 -0.58
C GLY A 185 9.62 -5.99 -0.99
N VAL A 186 8.64 -5.07 -1.07
CA VAL A 186 7.29 -5.37 -1.55
C VAL A 186 7.34 -5.81 -3.02
N ALA A 187 8.07 -5.11 -3.88
CA ALA A 187 8.23 -5.49 -5.29
C ALA A 187 8.91 -6.86 -5.45
N LEU A 188 9.96 -7.16 -4.67
CA LEU A 188 10.60 -8.47 -4.68
C LEU A 188 9.65 -9.56 -4.17
N GLY A 189 8.82 -9.26 -3.16
CA GLY A 189 7.81 -10.18 -2.65
C GLY A 189 6.73 -10.51 -3.69
N THR A 190 6.25 -9.53 -4.46
CA THR A 190 5.30 -9.77 -5.55
C THR A 190 5.94 -10.56 -6.69
N VAL A 191 7.18 -10.24 -7.07
CA VAL A 191 7.94 -11.01 -8.07
C VAL A 191 8.17 -12.45 -7.62
N ALA A 192 8.56 -12.67 -6.35
CA ALA A 192 8.77 -14.00 -5.80
C ALA A 192 7.48 -14.83 -5.84
N THR A 193 6.32 -14.21 -5.54
CA THR A 193 5.01 -14.86 -5.64
C THR A 193 4.69 -15.22 -7.09
N GLY A 194 4.92 -14.30 -8.05
CA GLY A 194 4.77 -14.58 -9.47
C GLY A 194 5.69 -15.72 -9.96
N LEU A 195 6.95 -15.74 -9.52
CA LEU A 195 7.90 -16.77 -9.88
C LEU A 195 7.51 -18.15 -9.35
N ARG A 196 6.98 -18.24 -8.13
CA ARG A 196 6.47 -19.53 -7.59
C ARG A 196 5.31 -20.07 -8.41
N ILE A 197 4.42 -19.19 -8.88
CA ILE A 197 3.34 -19.57 -9.80
C ILE A 197 3.92 -20.04 -11.15
N LEU A 198 4.92 -19.33 -11.69
CA LEU A 198 5.59 -19.69 -12.96
C LEU A 198 6.33 -21.02 -12.92
N ILE A 199 6.96 -21.37 -11.79
CA ILE A 199 7.62 -22.67 -11.61
C ILE A 199 6.58 -23.77 -11.29
N GLY A 200 5.31 -23.40 -11.07
CA GLY A 200 4.22 -24.33 -10.77
C GLY A 200 4.23 -24.87 -9.35
N VAL A 201 5.01 -24.23 -8.45
CA VAL A 201 5.06 -24.54 -7.01
C VAL A 201 3.74 -24.14 -6.35
N ASP A 202 3.28 -22.92 -6.64
CA ASP A 202 2.00 -22.41 -6.13
C ASP A 202 0.90 -22.57 -7.20
N ARG A 203 -0.25 -23.14 -6.81
CA ARG A 203 -1.41 -23.39 -7.70
C ARG A 203 -2.66 -22.68 -7.17
N PRO A 204 -2.79 -21.36 -7.37
CA PRO A 204 -3.87 -20.57 -6.76
C PRO A 204 -5.28 -20.92 -7.26
N TYR A 205 -5.38 -21.60 -8.41
CA TYR A 205 -6.65 -21.93 -9.06
C TYR A 205 -7.18 -23.34 -8.75
N GLY A 206 -6.55 -24.05 -7.81
CA GLY A 206 -7.01 -25.35 -7.34
C GLY A 206 -7.68 -25.25 -5.99
N GLY A 207 -9.00 -25.06 -5.98
CA GLY A 207 -9.82 -25.37 -4.81
C GLY A 207 -9.87 -26.87 -4.54
#